data_AF-A0A9Q0QKU1-F1
#
_entry.id   AF-A0A9Q0QKU1-F1
#
_cell.length_a   1.000
_cell.length_b   1.000
_cell.length_c   1.000
_cell.angle_alpha   90.00
_cell.angle_beta   90.00
_cell.angle_gamma   90.00
#
_symmetry.space_group_name_H-M   'P 1'
#
loop_
_entity.id
_entity.type
_entity.pdbx_description
1 polymer ?
#
loop_
_entity_poly.entity_id
_entity_poly.type
_entity_poly.pdbx_seq_one_letter_code
_entity_poly.pdbx_strand_id
1 'polypeptide(L)'
;MKRLKASNIVSEEQAHDLGRLRSREEALHFLNELGWLFQRKSVPSMLEAPDYSLNRFKFLLIFSVERDYCVLVKTILDMLVERNMCRDELSKESLEMLHEIQLLNRSVKRRCREMADLLIHYSIIGLDNSSRTYIFPPNVGGPGGITPLHLAACASGSDGLVDALTNDPQEIGLSCWNSVLDANGQSPYAYAFMTKNHSCNLLVARKLSDKRNGQISVAIGNEIEQVAMEQEQRTMSQFQRESKSCAKCASVAAKFHGRFPGSRGLLQRPYIHSMLAIAAVCVCVCLFFRGAPDIGLVAPFKWENLDYGTI
;
A
#
# COMPACT_ATOMS: atom_id res chain seq x y z
N MET A 1 -19.89 53.80 -29.04
CA MET A 1 -18.80 52.81 -29.19
C MET A 1 -18.28 52.44 -27.80
N LYS A 2 -18.07 51.14 -27.54
CA LYS A 2 -17.62 50.46 -26.30
C LYS A 2 -18.74 50.19 -25.26
N ARG A 3 -19.39 49.03 -25.32
CA ARG A 3 -19.00 47.65 -24.90
C ARG A 3 -19.25 47.39 -23.41
N LEU A 4 -20.30 46.61 -23.19
CA LEU A 4 -20.65 45.87 -21.98
C LEU A 4 -19.46 45.06 -21.45
N LYS A 5 -19.24 45.11 -20.13
CA LYS A 5 -18.45 44.12 -19.40
C LYS A 5 -19.44 43.28 -18.59
N ALA A 6 -19.83 42.14 -19.15
CA ALA A 6 -20.57 41.11 -18.45
C ALA A 6 -19.65 40.48 -17.40
N SER A 7 -20.07 40.54 -16.15
CA SER A 7 -19.44 39.82 -15.04
C SER A 7 -19.72 38.33 -15.19
N ASN A 8 -18.66 37.54 -15.39
CA ASN A 8 -18.73 36.09 -15.36
C ASN A 8 -18.95 35.62 -13.91
N ILE A 9 -20.21 35.46 -13.52
CA ILE A 9 -20.60 34.66 -12.36
C ILE A 9 -20.66 33.23 -12.88
N VAL A 10 -19.56 32.48 -12.67
CA VAL A 10 -19.54 31.03 -12.96
C VAL A 10 -20.43 30.37 -11.92
N SER A 11 -21.52 29.76 -12.38
CA SER A 11 -22.46 29.02 -11.53
C SER A 11 -21.76 27.79 -10.93
N GLU A 12 -21.99 27.50 -9.65
CA GLU A 12 -21.36 26.37 -8.93
C GLU A 12 -21.61 25.01 -9.60
N GLU A 13 -22.72 24.85 -10.33
CA GLU A 13 -23.01 23.68 -11.16
C GLU A 13 -21.99 23.50 -12.31
N GLN A 14 -21.54 24.58 -12.93
CA GLN A 14 -20.54 24.52 -14.01
C GLN A 14 -19.14 24.21 -13.48
N ALA A 15 -18.81 24.62 -12.26
CA ALA A 15 -17.55 24.28 -11.61
C ALA A 15 -17.50 22.79 -11.21
N HIS A 16 -18.63 22.26 -10.73
CA HIS A 16 -18.78 20.82 -10.47
C HIS A 16 -18.72 19.98 -11.74
N ASP A 17 -19.36 20.42 -12.82
CA ASP A 17 -19.39 19.68 -14.08
C ASP A 17 -18.03 19.75 -14.81
N LEU A 18 -17.33 20.89 -14.75
CA LEU A 18 -15.96 21.04 -15.24
C LEU A 18 -14.96 20.21 -14.42
N GLY A 19 -15.13 20.17 -13.08
CA GLY A 19 -14.34 19.29 -12.20
C GLY A 19 -14.59 17.81 -12.47
N ARG A 20 -15.85 17.44 -12.76
CA ARG A 20 -16.25 16.08 -13.15
C ARG A 20 -15.68 15.69 -14.51
N LEU A 21 -15.77 16.57 -15.51
CA LEU A 21 -15.16 16.36 -16.82
C LEU A 21 -13.65 16.18 -16.66
N ARG A 22 -12.96 17.10 -15.98
CA ARG A 22 -11.52 16.99 -15.72
C ARG A 22 -11.14 15.67 -15.04
N SER A 23 -11.95 15.22 -14.08
CA SER A 23 -11.76 13.92 -13.43
C SER A 23 -11.96 12.72 -14.37
N ARG A 24 -12.85 12.84 -15.36
CA ARG A 24 -13.10 11.82 -16.39
C ARG A 24 -11.96 11.78 -17.40
N GLU A 25 -11.49 12.92 -17.90
CA GLU A 25 -10.35 12.95 -18.82
C GLU A 25 -9.08 12.41 -18.16
N GLU A 26 -8.84 12.76 -16.89
CA GLU A 26 -7.74 12.20 -16.10
C GLU A 26 -7.88 10.68 -15.89
N ALA A 27 -9.10 10.19 -15.62
CA ALA A 27 -9.35 8.76 -15.50
C ALA A 27 -9.17 8.00 -16.82
N LEU A 28 -9.58 8.57 -17.95
CA LEU A 28 -9.36 7.99 -19.28
C LEU A 28 -7.88 7.95 -19.62
N HIS A 29 -7.16 9.04 -19.34
CA HIS A 29 -5.70 9.08 -19.49
C HIS A 29 -5.03 8.02 -18.61
N PHE A 30 -5.44 7.90 -17.35
CA PHE A 30 -4.97 6.85 -16.44
C PHE A 30 -5.20 5.44 -16.97
N LEU A 31 -6.41 5.14 -17.45
CA LEU A 31 -6.72 3.82 -18.01
C LEU A 31 -5.92 3.54 -19.29
N ASN A 32 -5.69 4.55 -20.12
CA ASN A 32 -4.85 4.42 -21.32
C ASN A 32 -3.40 4.10 -20.96
N GLU A 33 -2.83 4.84 -20.01
CA GLU A 33 -1.47 4.63 -19.50
C GLU A 33 -1.32 3.26 -18.82
N LEU A 34 -2.36 2.85 -18.08
CA LEU A 34 -2.38 1.56 -17.41
C LEU A 34 -2.51 0.39 -18.40
N GLY A 35 -3.37 0.54 -19.41
CA GLY A 35 -3.53 -0.42 -20.49
C GLY A 35 -2.23 -0.63 -21.27
N TRP A 36 -1.53 0.48 -21.56
CA TRP A 36 -0.20 0.44 -22.16
C TRP A 36 0.81 -0.35 -21.32
N LEU A 37 0.81 -0.15 -20.00
CA LEU A 37 1.74 -0.83 -19.09
C LEU A 37 1.53 -2.35 -19.11
N PHE A 38 0.27 -2.79 -19.04
CA PHE A 38 -0.08 -4.21 -18.99
C PHE A 38 0.05 -4.93 -20.33
N GLN A 39 -0.32 -4.30 -21.46
CA GLN A 39 -0.18 -4.93 -22.78
C GLN A 39 1.26 -5.33 -23.10
N ARG A 40 2.23 -4.57 -22.59
CA ARG A 40 3.66 -4.79 -22.84
C ARG A 40 4.36 -5.72 -21.86
N LYS A 41 3.68 -6.22 -20.83
CA LYS A 41 4.21 -7.37 -20.06
C LYS A 41 4.31 -8.62 -20.95
N SER A 42 3.53 -8.70 -22.03
CA SER A 42 3.52 -9.85 -22.96
C SER A 42 4.47 -9.73 -24.16
N VAL A 43 5.04 -8.55 -24.44
CA VAL A 43 5.92 -8.36 -25.62
C VAL A 43 7.12 -7.49 -25.24
N PRO A 44 8.32 -8.06 -25.08
CA PRO A 44 9.53 -7.28 -24.84
C PRO A 44 9.93 -6.59 -26.14
N SER A 45 9.61 -5.30 -26.30
CA SER A 45 10.15 -4.52 -27.42
C SER A 45 11.40 -3.76 -26.97
N MET A 46 12.49 -3.93 -27.73
CA MET A 46 13.81 -3.33 -27.50
C MET A 46 13.92 -1.83 -27.84
N LEU A 47 12.82 -1.09 -27.98
CA LEU A 47 12.82 0.17 -28.75
C LEU A 47 12.36 1.44 -28.02
N GLU A 48 12.14 1.41 -26.71
CA GLU A 48 11.75 2.63 -25.99
C GLU A 48 12.88 3.31 -25.26
N ALA A 49 12.90 4.64 -25.41
CA ALA A 49 13.73 5.52 -24.60
C ALA A 49 13.32 5.37 -23.12
N PRO A 50 14.27 5.07 -22.22
CA PRO A 50 13.99 4.82 -20.81
C PRO A 50 13.23 5.97 -20.14
N ASP A 51 13.54 7.22 -20.50
CA ASP A 51 12.93 8.45 -19.96
C ASP A 51 11.42 8.53 -20.19
N TYR A 52 10.93 8.03 -21.33
CA TYR A 52 9.50 8.06 -21.64
C TYR A 52 8.74 7.08 -20.76
N SER A 53 9.31 5.90 -20.51
CA SER A 53 8.70 4.89 -19.67
C SER A 53 8.60 5.34 -18.20
N LEU A 54 9.64 5.99 -17.67
CA LEU A 54 9.68 6.46 -16.28
C LEU A 54 8.64 7.54 -15.99
N ASN A 55 8.42 8.47 -16.92
CA ASN A 55 7.37 9.48 -16.79
C ASN A 55 5.96 8.88 -16.71
N ARG A 56 5.72 7.78 -17.43
CA ARG A 56 4.44 7.05 -17.34
C ARG A 56 4.27 6.36 -15.99
N PHE A 57 5.32 5.67 -15.51
CA PHE A 57 5.34 5.09 -14.15
C PHE A 57 5.11 6.15 -13.08
N LYS A 58 5.78 7.29 -13.20
CA LYS A 58 5.62 8.46 -12.32
C LYS A 58 4.16 8.87 -12.22
N PHE A 59 3.51 9.10 -13.37
CA PHE A 59 2.10 9.48 -13.44
C PHE A 59 1.18 8.41 -12.81
N LEU A 60 1.35 7.14 -13.18
CA LEU A 60 0.53 6.04 -12.70
C LEU A 60 0.63 5.85 -11.18
N LEU A 61 1.85 5.93 -10.62
CA LEU A 61 2.09 5.80 -9.19
C LEU A 61 1.46 6.96 -8.41
N ILE A 62 1.64 8.21 -8.87
CA ILE A 62 1.02 9.38 -8.25
C ILE A 62 -0.50 9.23 -8.24
N PHE A 63 -1.09 8.96 -9.40
CA PHE A 63 -2.54 8.84 -9.56
C PHE A 63 -3.14 7.75 -8.67
N SER A 64 -2.44 6.62 -8.54
CA SER A 64 -2.88 5.46 -7.76
C SER A 64 -2.76 5.69 -6.26
N VAL A 65 -1.67 6.32 -5.80
CA VAL A 65 -1.49 6.65 -4.36
C VAL A 65 -2.50 7.70 -3.91
N GLU A 66 -2.80 8.71 -4.74
CA GLU A 66 -3.78 9.74 -4.39
C GLU A 66 -5.23 9.22 -4.30
N ARG A 67 -5.49 8.01 -4.81
CA ARG A 67 -6.78 7.31 -4.77
C ARG A 67 -6.74 6.05 -3.90
N ASP A 68 -5.67 5.85 -3.14
CA ASP A 68 -5.55 4.77 -2.16
C ASP A 68 -5.63 3.35 -2.77
N TYR A 69 -5.26 3.21 -4.05
CA TYR A 69 -5.27 1.92 -4.77
C TYR A 69 -4.05 1.05 -4.41
N CYS A 70 -4.00 0.56 -3.17
CA CYS A 70 -2.85 -0.14 -2.57
C CYS A 70 -2.29 -1.27 -3.44
N VAL A 71 -3.16 -2.19 -3.86
CA VAL A 71 -2.77 -3.35 -4.68
C VAL A 71 -2.18 -2.92 -6.02
N LEU A 72 -2.75 -1.87 -6.62
CA LEU A 72 -2.30 -1.38 -7.91
C LEU A 72 -0.93 -0.68 -7.79
N VAL A 73 -0.72 0.10 -6.73
CA VAL A 73 0.58 0.71 -6.43
C VAL A 73 1.66 -0.36 -6.31
N LYS A 74 1.42 -1.41 -5.51
CA LYS A 74 2.35 -2.54 -5.42
C LYS A 74 2.63 -3.17 -6.78
N THR A 75 1.58 -3.42 -7.55
CA THR A 75 1.70 -4.05 -8.88
C THR A 75 2.52 -3.19 -9.84
N ILE A 76 2.33 -1.88 -9.82
CA ILE A 76 3.10 -0.93 -10.64
C ILE A 76 4.55 -0.87 -10.17
N LEU A 77 4.81 -0.85 -8.85
CA LEU A 77 6.16 -0.89 -8.30
C LEU A 77 6.88 -2.19 -8.66
N ASP A 78 6.21 -3.35 -8.53
CA ASP A 78 6.76 -4.65 -8.91
C ASP A 78 7.16 -4.63 -10.40
N MET A 79 6.29 -4.09 -11.28
CA MET A 79 6.61 -3.95 -12.71
C MET A 79 7.74 -2.95 -13.01
N LEU A 80 7.84 -1.86 -12.24
CA LEU A 80 8.93 -0.89 -12.36
C LEU A 80 10.27 -1.56 -12.02
N VAL A 81 10.30 -2.31 -10.92
CA VAL A 81 11.47 -3.09 -10.47
C VAL A 81 11.82 -4.15 -11.51
N GLU A 82 10.86 -4.98 -11.93
CA GLU A 82 11.08 -6.03 -12.96
C GLU A 82 11.72 -5.47 -14.24
N ARG A 83 11.36 -4.26 -14.67
CA ARG A 83 11.86 -3.66 -15.93
C ARG A 83 13.16 -2.89 -15.80
N ASN A 84 13.49 -2.37 -14.62
CA ASN A 84 14.61 -1.44 -14.42
C ASN A 84 15.69 -1.99 -13.46
N MET A 85 15.64 -3.28 -13.13
CA MET A 85 16.72 -3.94 -12.42
C MET A 85 17.91 -4.19 -13.35
N CYS A 86 19.06 -3.61 -13.01
CA CYS A 86 20.34 -3.91 -13.63
C CYS A 86 21.32 -4.32 -12.55
N ARG A 87 21.88 -5.54 -12.64
CA ARG A 87 22.81 -6.09 -11.64
C ARG A 87 22.27 -6.00 -10.20
N ASP A 88 20.98 -6.31 -10.03
CA ASP A 88 20.31 -6.41 -8.72
C ASP A 88 19.97 -5.08 -8.02
N GLU A 89 20.30 -3.95 -8.64
CA GLU A 89 19.92 -2.63 -8.14
C GLU A 89 18.92 -1.97 -9.11
N LEU A 90 17.98 -1.21 -8.56
CA LEU A 90 17.15 -0.33 -9.37
C LEU A 90 18.03 0.70 -10.06
N SER A 91 17.72 1.02 -11.31
CA SER A 91 18.38 2.12 -12.01
C SER A 91 18.34 3.40 -11.19
N LYS A 92 19.43 4.19 -11.23
CA LYS A 92 19.55 5.44 -10.48
C LYS A 92 18.42 6.41 -10.83
N GLU A 93 18.06 6.48 -12.11
CA GLU A 93 16.96 7.32 -12.63
C GLU A 93 15.60 6.90 -12.04
N SER A 94 15.38 5.59 -11.90
CA SER A 94 14.15 5.05 -11.29
C SER A 94 14.06 5.41 -9.81
N LEU A 95 15.18 5.30 -9.09
CA LEU A 95 15.26 5.64 -7.67
C LEU A 95 15.08 7.16 -7.44
N GLU A 96 15.76 7.99 -8.24
CA GLU A 96 15.58 9.45 -8.21
C GLU A 96 14.12 9.86 -8.47
N MET A 97 13.46 9.24 -9.44
CA MET A 97 12.03 9.48 -9.72
C MET A 97 11.14 9.09 -8.53
N LEU A 98 11.39 7.94 -7.88
CA LEU A 98 10.64 7.52 -6.69
C LEU A 98 10.85 8.47 -5.50
N HIS A 99 12.07 8.96 -5.31
CA HIS A 99 12.39 9.99 -4.31
C HIS A 99 11.73 11.32 -4.61
N GLU A 100 11.67 11.73 -5.89
CA GLU A 100 11.02 12.97 -6.30
C GLU A 100 9.51 12.93 -6.02
N ILE A 101 8.86 11.80 -6.32
CA ILE A 101 7.43 11.71 -6.10
C ILE A 101 7.07 11.56 -4.63
N GLN A 102 7.89 10.98 -3.75
CA GLN A 102 7.55 10.89 -2.32
C GLN A 102 6.22 10.16 -2.02
N LEU A 103 6.05 8.94 -2.55
CA LEU A 103 4.80 8.18 -2.40
C LEU A 103 4.35 8.04 -0.93
N LEU A 104 5.30 7.80 -0.02
CA LEU A 104 5.00 7.68 1.41
C LEU A 104 4.43 8.99 1.98
N ASN A 105 5.02 10.16 1.66
CA ASN A 105 4.48 11.46 2.08
C ASN A 105 3.05 11.68 1.58
N ARG A 106 2.78 11.29 0.32
CA ARG A 106 1.42 11.40 -0.24
C ARG A 106 0.43 10.50 0.51
N SER A 107 0.79 9.25 0.78
CA SER A 107 -0.07 8.32 1.51
C SER A 107 -0.43 8.82 2.92
N VAL A 108 0.53 9.44 3.62
CA VAL A 108 0.31 10.03 4.95
C VAL A 108 -0.59 11.27 4.86
N LYS A 109 -0.39 12.14 3.86
CA LYS A 109 -1.30 13.29 3.61
C LYS A 109 -2.73 12.84 3.31
N ARG A 110 -2.89 11.72 2.59
CA ARG A 110 -4.18 11.06 2.32
C ARG A 110 -4.78 10.34 3.52
N ARG A 111 -3.99 10.16 4.59
CA ARG A 111 -4.34 9.40 5.79
C ARG A 111 -4.66 7.93 5.53
N CYS A 112 -4.10 7.34 4.47
CA CYS A 112 -4.28 5.94 4.14
C CYS A 112 -3.23 5.08 4.86
N ARG A 113 -3.64 4.47 5.98
CA ARG A 113 -2.78 3.59 6.79
C ARG A 113 -2.27 2.40 5.99
N GLU A 114 -3.13 1.77 5.21
CA GLU A 114 -2.82 0.56 4.43
C GLU A 114 -1.78 0.85 3.35
N MET A 115 -1.88 1.99 2.66
CA MET A 115 -0.89 2.42 1.68
C MET A 115 0.45 2.75 2.34
N ALA A 116 0.43 3.44 3.50
CA ALA A 116 1.65 3.73 4.24
C ALA A 116 2.36 2.44 4.69
N ASP A 117 1.60 1.50 5.25
CA ASP A 117 2.08 0.18 5.67
C ASP A 117 2.65 -0.63 4.51
N LEU A 118 1.96 -0.63 3.36
CA LEU A 118 2.44 -1.28 2.13
C LEU A 118 3.78 -0.71 1.67
N LEU A 119 3.93 0.63 1.67
CA LEU A 119 5.13 1.30 1.17
C LEU A 119 6.34 1.07 2.09
N ILE A 120 6.19 1.21 3.42
CA ILE A 120 7.32 1.00 4.34
C ILE A 120 7.81 -0.46 4.35
N HIS A 121 6.93 -1.41 4.06
CA HIS A 121 7.27 -2.82 3.97
C HIS A 121 7.69 -3.26 2.56
N TYR A 122 7.60 -2.38 1.57
CA TYR A 122 7.99 -2.68 0.20
C TYR A 122 9.52 -2.82 0.12
N SER A 123 9.99 -4.01 -0.23
CA SER A 123 11.40 -4.34 -0.35
C SER A 123 11.73 -5.00 -1.68
N ILE A 124 12.88 -4.66 -2.25
CA ILE A 124 13.50 -5.40 -3.35
C ILE A 124 14.33 -6.53 -2.74
N ILE A 125 14.16 -7.73 -3.28
CA ILE A 125 14.93 -8.92 -2.89
C ILE A 125 16.16 -8.97 -3.79
N GLY A 126 17.35 -9.00 -3.17
CA GLY A 126 18.59 -9.18 -3.89
C GLY A 126 18.82 -10.60 -4.41
N LEU A 127 19.79 -10.79 -5.30
CA LEU A 127 20.16 -12.04 -5.97
C LEU A 127 20.55 -13.14 -4.98
N ASP A 128 21.09 -12.76 -3.82
CA ASP A 128 21.46 -13.66 -2.74
C ASP A 128 20.23 -14.20 -1.96
N ASN A 129 19.01 -13.73 -2.29
CA ASN A 129 17.75 -13.99 -1.60
C ASN A 129 17.79 -13.70 -0.09
N SER A 130 18.83 -12.99 0.38
CA SER A 130 19.14 -12.78 1.79
C SER A 130 19.13 -11.29 2.15
N SER A 131 19.50 -10.44 1.19
CA SER A 131 19.45 -9.00 1.30
C SER A 131 18.09 -8.46 0.86
N ARG A 132 17.51 -7.58 1.68
CA ARG A 132 16.29 -6.84 1.38
C ARG A 132 16.57 -5.36 1.43
N THR A 133 16.27 -4.66 0.35
CA THR A 133 16.43 -3.21 0.26
C THR A 133 15.06 -2.55 0.31
N TYR A 134 14.80 -1.81 1.39
CA TYR A 134 13.57 -1.04 1.56
C TYR A 134 13.70 0.33 0.89
N ILE A 135 12.73 0.68 0.05
CA ILE A 135 12.83 1.88 -0.82
C ILE A 135 12.18 3.11 -0.19
N PHE A 136 11.24 2.92 0.73
CA PHE A 136 10.44 4.01 1.29
C PHE A 136 10.65 4.16 2.80
N PRO A 137 11.85 4.58 3.24
CA PRO A 137 12.11 4.77 4.66
C PRO A 137 11.34 5.99 5.19
N PRO A 138 10.84 5.95 6.44
CA PRO A 138 9.97 6.98 7.00
C PRO A 138 10.69 8.29 7.38
N ASN A 139 12.02 8.35 7.27
CA ASN A 139 12.84 9.52 7.59
C ASN A 139 13.22 10.38 6.38
N VAL A 140 12.84 10.00 5.16
CA VAL A 140 13.18 10.78 3.96
C VAL A 140 12.33 12.04 3.90
N GLY A 141 13.01 13.20 3.92
CA GLY A 141 12.39 14.51 3.86
C GLY A 141 11.96 14.93 2.47
N GLY A 142 10.85 15.65 2.38
CA GLY A 142 10.45 16.39 1.20
C GLY A 142 10.81 17.86 1.22
N PRO A 143 10.06 18.69 0.48
CA PRO A 143 10.21 20.14 0.55
C PRO A 143 10.21 20.61 2.00
N GLY A 144 11.21 21.41 2.39
CA GLY A 144 11.37 21.89 3.77
C GLY A 144 11.87 20.84 4.76
N GLY A 145 12.40 19.70 4.30
CA GLY A 145 12.88 18.61 5.17
C GLY A 145 11.75 17.85 5.85
N ILE A 146 10.49 18.09 5.47
CA ILE A 146 9.32 17.49 6.10
C ILE A 146 9.22 16.02 5.70
N THR A 147 9.36 15.14 6.69
CA THR A 147 9.29 13.68 6.53
C THR A 147 7.88 13.13 6.72
N PRO A 148 7.59 11.87 6.34
CA PRO A 148 6.36 11.17 6.69
C PRO A 148 6.00 11.25 8.19
N LEU A 149 7.00 11.16 9.07
CA LEU A 149 6.79 11.22 10.53
C LEU A 149 6.26 12.59 10.97
N HIS A 150 6.81 13.69 10.43
CA HIS A 150 6.32 15.04 10.71
C HIS A 150 4.87 15.22 10.25
N LEU A 151 4.55 14.72 9.05
CA LEU A 151 3.18 14.79 8.50
C LEU A 151 2.19 14.02 9.36
N ALA A 152 2.56 12.82 9.80
CA ALA A 152 1.71 12.01 10.68
C ALA A 152 1.55 12.68 12.06
N ALA A 153 2.63 13.18 12.66
CA ALA A 153 2.60 13.88 13.95
C ALA A 153 1.66 15.10 13.97
N CYS A 154 1.55 15.81 12.84
CA CYS A 154 0.69 16.98 12.69
C CYS A 154 -0.80 16.63 12.45
N ALA A 155 -1.07 15.46 11.86
CA ALA A 155 -2.43 15.08 11.48
C ALA A 155 -3.26 14.63 12.70
N SER A 156 -4.48 15.17 12.85
CA SER A 156 -5.39 14.74 13.91
C SER A 156 -5.85 13.29 13.72
N GLY A 157 -5.88 12.51 14.80
CA GLY A 157 -6.32 11.11 14.80
C GLY A 157 -5.38 10.19 14.00
N SER A 158 -4.10 10.53 13.91
CA SER A 158 -3.10 9.81 13.12
C SER A 158 -2.41 8.67 13.87
N ASP A 159 -2.93 8.24 15.03
CA ASP A 159 -2.30 7.19 15.85
C ASP A 159 -2.02 5.92 15.04
N GLY A 160 -2.96 5.52 14.16
CA GLY A 160 -2.77 4.37 13.27
C GLY A 160 -1.71 4.57 12.19
N LEU A 161 -1.47 5.81 11.74
CA LEU A 161 -0.40 6.16 10.81
C LEU A 161 0.94 6.21 11.51
N VAL A 162 1.02 6.80 12.70
CA VAL A 162 2.24 6.82 13.52
C VAL A 162 2.61 5.40 13.91
N ASP A 163 1.64 4.56 14.29
CA ASP A 163 1.85 3.13 14.53
C ASP A 163 2.44 2.44 13.29
N ALA A 164 1.84 2.59 12.11
CA ALA A 164 2.36 2.01 10.88
C ALA A 164 3.80 2.47 10.61
N LEU A 165 4.04 3.79 10.56
CA LEU A 165 5.36 4.36 10.26
C LEU A 165 6.45 4.00 11.28
N THR A 166 6.09 3.65 12.52
CA THR A 166 7.04 3.27 13.58
C THR A 166 7.20 1.76 13.75
N ASN A 167 6.40 0.97 13.01
CA ASN A 167 6.55 -0.48 12.86
C ASN A 167 7.35 -0.84 11.59
N ASP A 168 8.14 0.09 11.06
CA ASP A 168 8.93 -0.17 9.86
C ASP A 168 10.00 -1.26 10.12
N PRO A 169 10.31 -2.13 9.16
CA PRO A 169 11.23 -3.25 9.37
C PRO A 169 12.66 -2.86 9.74
N GLN A 170 13.06 -1.62 9.46
CA GLN A 170 14.39 -1.10 9.75
C GLN A 170 14.45 -0.30 11.07
N GLU A 171 13.32 -0.18 11.77
CA GLU A 171 13.16 0.60 13.00
C GLU A 171 13.60 2.08 12.87
N ILE A 172 13.60 2.60 11.64
CA ILE A 172 13.99 3.97 11.32
C ILE A 172 12.95 4.94 11.89
N GLY A 173 11.66 4.63 11.75
CA GLY A 173 10.57 5.48 12.23
C GLY A 173 10.65 5.70 13.73
N LEU A 174 10.90 4.63 14.48
CA LEU A 174 11.00 4.67 15.93
C LEU A 174 12.25 5.42 16.41
N SER A 175 13.40 5.21 15.75
CA SER A 175 14.66 5.86 16.11
C SER A 175 14.72 7.35 15.69
N CYS A 176 14.03 7.71 14.61
CA CYS A 176 13.99 9.06 14.09
C CYS A 176 12.99 9.98 14.81
N TRP A 177 12.03 9.47 15.59
CA TRP A 177 10.94 10.28 16.15
C TRP A 177 11.35 11.58 16.88
N ASN A 178 12.50 11.55 17.57
CA ASN A 178 13.04 12.72 18.27
C ASN A 178 14.30 13.31 17.62
N SER A 179 14.93 12.59 16.68
CA SER A 179 16.26 12.91 16.15
C SER A 179 16.23 13.48 14.73
N VAL A 180 15.22 13.13 13.93
CA VAL A 180 15.04 13.74 12.61
C VAL A 180 14.47 15.13 12.78
N LEU A 181 15.04 16.10 12.06
CA LEU A 181 14.66 17.50 12.12
C LEU A 181 14.25 17.98 10.73
N ASP A 182 13.23 18.83 10.67
CA ASP A 182 12.90 19.59 9.47
C ASP A 182 13.85 20.78 9.26
N ALA A 183 13.62 21.55 8.19
CA ALA A 183 14.39 22.76 7.89
C ALA A 183 14.31 23.84 8.99
N ASN A 184 13.32 23.76 9.88
CA ASN A 184 13.13 24.69 11.00
C ASN A 184 13.73 24.15 12.30
N GLY A 185 14.41 23.00 12.27
CA GLY A 185 15.00 22.37 13.44
C GLY A 185 13.98 21.71 14.37
N GLN A 186 12.78 21.43 13.89
CA GLN A 186 11.70 20.80 14.66
C GLN A 186 11.62 19.31 14.36
N SER A 187 11.39 18.51 15.40
CA SER A 187 11.24 17.05 15.28
C SER A 187 9.76 16.62 15.18
N PRO A 188 9.47 15.38 14.74
CA PRO A 188 8.11 14.84 14.77
C PRO A 188 7.47 14.93 16.16
N TYR A 189 8.25 14.67 17.22
CA TYR A 189 7.80 14.87 18.59
C TYR A 189 7.32 16.30 18.88
N ALA A 190 8.10 17.31 18.43
CA ALA A 190 7.76 18.71 18.60
C ALA A 190 6.48 19.08 17.83
N TYR A 191 6.31 18.57 16.61
CA TYR A 191 5.08 18.73 15.83
C TYR A 191 3.86 18.15 16.56
N ALA A 192 3.95 16.92 17.07
CA ALA A 192 2.86 16.29 17.82
C ALA A 192 2.53 17.07 19.10
N PHE A 193 3.53 17.61 19.79
CA PHE A 193 3.34 18.45 20.98
C PHE A 193 2.62 19.76 20.64
N MET A 194 3.08 20.49 19.61
CA MET A 194 2.50 21.76 19.19
C MET A 194 1.06 21.61 18.69
N THR A 195 0.75 20.48 18.06
CA THR A 195 -0.59 20.19 17.50
C THR A 195 -1.54 19.51 18.49
N LYS A 196 -1.12 19.33 19.75
CA LYS A 196 -1.88 18.64 20.82
C LYS A 196 -2.21 17.16 20.52
N ASN A 197 -1.47 16.53 19.61
CA ASN A 197 -1.56 15.09 19.33
C ASN A 197 -0.70 14.30 20.33
N HIS A 198 -0.99 14.42 21.63
CA HIS A 198 -0.20 13.81 22.69
C HIS A 198 -0.25 12.26 22.65
N SER A 199 -1.32 11.69 22.10
CA SER A 199 -1.49 10.25 21.91
C SER A 199 -0.37 9.64 21.07
N CYS A 200 0.04 10.32 19.98
CA CYS A 200 1.15 9.89 19.13
C CYS A 200 2.48 9.82 19.89
N ASN A 201 2.79 10.86 20.67
CA ASN A 201 4.00 10.89 21.50
C ASN A 201 3.99 9.81 22.58
N LEU A 202 2.83 9.58 23.21
CA LEU A 202 2.65 8.53 24.20
C LEU A 202 2.81 7.14 23.58
N LEU A 203 2.26 6.91 22.39
CA LEU A 203 2.38 5.67 21.64
C LEU A 203 3.84 5.36 21.34
N VAL A 204 4.59 6.34 20.83
CA VAL A 204 6.02 6.16 20.51
C VAL A 204 6.87 5.95 21.77
N ALA A 205 6.61 6.71 22.84
CA ALA A 205 7.30 6.53 24.11
C ALA A 205 7.07 5.13 24.72
N ARG A 206 5.84 4.59 24.58
CA ARG A 206 5.51 3.22 24.95
C ARG A 206 6.29 2.20 24.11
N LYS A 207 6.29 2.33 22.78
CA LYS A 207 7.08 1.45 21.88
C LYS A 207 8.58 1.45 22.20
N LEU A 208 9.15 2.62 22.49
CA LEU A 208 10.56 2.73 22.90
C LEU A 208 10.85 2.02 24.24
N SER A 209 9.92 2.12 25.19
CA SER A 209 10.04 1.47 26.49
C SER A 209 9.89 -0.05 26.37
N ASP A 210 8.92 -0.51 25.58
CA ASP A 210 8.70 -1.92 25.24
C ASP A 210 9.95 -2.54 24.61
N LYS A 211 10.55 -1.85 23.63
CA LYS A 211 11.80 -2.27 22.99
C LYS A 211 12.94 -2.41 23.99
N ARG A 212 13.09 -1.44 24.90
CA ARG A 212 14.13 -1.48 25.95
C ARG A 212 13.92 -2.65 26.91
N ASN A 213 12.67 -3.03 27.17
CA ASN A 213 12.30 -4.07 28.11
C ASN A 213 12.13 -5.46 27.47
N GLY A 214 12.20 -5.57 26.13
CA GLY A 214 11.91 -6.81 25.40
C GLY A 214 10.44 -7.25 25.52
N GLN A 215 9.51 -6.31 25.66
CA GLN A 215 8.08 -6.56 25.88
C GLN A 215 7.26 -6.10 24.67
N ILE A 216 6.02 -6.59 24.57
CA ILE A 216 5.03 -6.14 23.57
C ILE A 216 3.81 -5.65 24.34
N SER A 217 3.55 -4.34 24.34
CA SER A 217 2.33 -3.77 24.91
C SER A 217 1.20 -3.75 23.88
N VAL A 218 0.03 -4.24 24.26
CA VAL A 218 -1.20 -4.13 23.47
C VAL A 218 -2.08 -3.08 24.12
N ALA A 219 -2.37 -2.01 23.39
CA ALA A 219 -3.33 -1.00 23.84
C ALA A 219 -4.75 -1.60 23.71
N ILE A 220 -5.32 -2.04 24.83
CA ILE A 220 -6.75 -2.37 24.92
C ILE A 220 -7.47 -1.05 25.10
N GLY A 221 -8.27 -0.65 24.11
CA GLY A 221 -9.04 0.59 24.14
C GLY A 221 -10.06 0.56 25.27
N ASN A 222 -9.76 1.24 26.37
CA ASN A 222 -10.76 1.63 27.35
C ASN A 222 -11.18 3.06 27.00
N GLU A 223 -12.43 3.27 26.63
CA GLU A 223 -13.03 4.61 26.44
C GLU A 223 -13.22 5.37 27.76
N ILE A 224 -12.45 5.05 28.80
CA ILE A 224 -12.54 5.64 30.13
C ILE A 224 -11.14 6.01 30.59
N GLU A 225 -10.58 7.10 30.05
CA GLU A 225 -9.49 7.84 30.71
C GLU A 225 -9.31 9.20 30.04
N GLN A 226 -10.36 10.01 30.14
CA GLN A 226 -10.32 11.44 29.82
C GLN A 226 -10.10 12.33 31.06
N VAL A 227 -9.73 11.75 32.21
CA VAL A 227 -9.56 12.51 33.46
C VAL A 227 -8.36 11.97 34.25
N ALA A 228 -7.14 12.22 33.77
CA ALA A 228 -5.92 12.17 34.60
C ALA A 228 -4.75 12.88 33.91
N MET A 229 -4.94 14.13 33.50
CA MET A 229 -3.81 15.06 33.42
C MET A 229 -3.94 16.02 34.58
N GLU A 230 -3.20 15.74 35.65
CA GLU A 230 -2.58 16.68 36.60
C GLU A 230 -2.12 15.87 37.83
N GLN A 231 -0.83 15.99 38.16
CA GLN A 231 -0.08 15.28 39.22
C GLN A 231 0.53 13.92 38.83
N GLU A 232 1.82 13.93 38.52
CA GLU A 232 2.84 13.26 39.36
C GLU A 232 4.24 13.45 38.75
N GLN A 233 4.74 14.69 38.82
CA GLN A 233 6.15 14.87 39.15
C GLN A 233 6.28 14.69 40.66
N ARG A 234 7.17 13.76 41.07
CA ARG A 234 7.43 13.28 42.44
C ARG A 234 6.55 12.10 42.86
N THR A 235 7.02 10.89 42.57
CA THR A 235 7.51 9.97 43.60
C THR A 235 8.36 8.89 42.94
N MET A 236 9.68 9.08 42.98
CA MET A 236 10.60 7.95 43.00
C MET A 236 10.40 7.24 44.33
N SER A 237 9.92 6.00 44.31
CA SER A 237 10.48 4.86 45.05
C SER A 237 9.48 3.71 45.09
N GLN A 238 10.02 2.51 44.85
CA GLN A 238 9.49 1.25 45.37
C GLN A 238 8.22 0.68 44.71
N PHE A 239 8.38 0.13 43.51
CA PHE A 239 7.65 -1.09 43.14
C PHE A 239 8.54 -2.03 42.32
N GLN A 240 9.57 -2.59 42.98
CA GLN A 240 10.08 -3.90 42.59
C GLN A 240 8.96 -4.91 42.86
N ARG A 241 8.11 -5.17 41.87
CA ARG A 241 7.29 -6.38 41.86
C ARG A 241 8.03 -7.43 41.05
N GLU A 242 8.67 -8.32 41.78
CA GLU A 242 9.07 -9.64 41.31
C GLU A 242 8.03 -10.20 40.33
N SER A 243 8.53 -10.74 39.22
CA SER A 243 7.78 -11.48 38.23
C SER A 243 7.11 -12.70 38.87
N LYS A 244 5.94 -12.50 39.48
CA LYS A 244 5.07 -13.59 39.89
C LYS A 244 4.36 -14.10 38.65
N SER A 245 4.98 -15.09 38.00
CA SER A 245 4.36 -15.86 36.93
C SER A 245 3.02 -16.41 37.44
N CYS A 246 1.95 -16.11 36.71
CA CYS A 246 0.62 -16.59 37.07
C CYS A 246 0.59 -18.13 36.93
N ALA A 247 0.41 -18.84 38.05
CA ALA A 247 0.32 -20.31 38.07
C ALA A 247 -0.81 -20.85 37.18
N LYS A 248 -1.87 -20.05 36.93
CA LYS A 248 -2.94 -20.41 35.99
C LYS A 248 -2.46 -20.40 34.53
N CYS A 249 -1.57 -19.48 34.15
CA CYS A 249 -1.01 -19.40 32.80
C CYS A 249 -0.04 -20.55 32.49
N ALA A 250 0.72 -21.01 33.49
CA ALA A 250 1.59 -22.19 33.36
C ALA A 250 0.79 -23.48 33.11
N SER A 251 -0.41 -23.60 33.72
CA SER A 251 -1.27 -24.77 33.54
C SER A 251 -1.94 -24.86 32.15
N VAL A 252 -2.14 -23.72 31.48
CA VAL A 252 -2.66 -23.68 30.10
C VAL A 252 -1.55 -24.01 29.11
N ALA A 253 -0.34 -23.49 29.32
CA ALA A 253 0.83 -23.83 28.51
C ALA A 253 1.18 -25.33 28.57
N ALA A 254 1.06 -25.95 29.75
CA ALA A 254 1.31 -27.40 29.92
C ALA A 254 0.24 -28.29 29.25
N LYS A 255 -1.02 -27.83 29.13
CA LYS A 255 -2.10 -28.59 28.49
C LYS A 255 -2.05 -28.57 26.96
N PHE A 256 -1.35 -27.62 26.35
CA PHE A 256 -1.18 -27.52 24.89
C PHE A 256 0.04 -28.27 24.34
N HIS A 257 0.85 -28.93 25.19
CA HIS A 257 1.90 -29.86 24.76
C HIS A 257 1.38 -31.27 24.41
N GLY A 258 0.08 -31.41 24.14
CA GLY A 258 -0.47 -32.56 23.45
C GLY A 258 -0.22 -32.45 21.95
N ARG A 259 0.61 -33.33 21.40
CA ARG A 259 0.84 -33.51 19.95
C ARG A 259 -0.46 -33.27 19.16
N PHE A 260 -0.47 -32.26 18.30
CA PHE A 260 -1.39 -32.24 17.17
C PHE A 260 -1.05 -33.44 16.27
N PRO A 261 -1.91 -34.46 16.11
CA PRO A 261 -1.78 -35.33 14.96
C PRO A 261 -2.06 -34.45 13.75
N GLY A 262 -1.08 -34.32 12.86
CA GLY A 262 -1.14 -33.46 11.71
C GLY A 262 -2.49 -33.61 11.00
N SER A 263 -3.25 -32.51 10.97
CA SER A 263 -4.37 -32.33 10.06
C SER A 263 -3.81 -32.29 8.64
N ARG A 264 -3.44 -33.47 8.12
CA ARG A 264 -3.40 -33.72 6.69
C ARG A 264 -4.83 -33.53 6.23
N GLY A 265 -5.13 -32.33 5.73
CA GLY A 265 -6.40 -32.00 5.10
C GLY A 265 -6.63 -32.93 3.92
N LEU A 266 -7.24 -34.09 4.18
CA LEU A 266 -7.73 -35.03 3.18
C LEU A 266 -9.07 -34.56 2.60
N LEU A 267 -9.18 -33.27 2.25
CA LEU A 267 -10.39 -32.72 1.63
C LEU A 267 -10.13 -31.97 0.32
N GLN A 268 -8.89 -31.93 -0.19
CA GLN A 268 -8.60 -31.35 -1.50
C GLN A 268 -8.65 -32.37 -2.67
N ARG A 269 -8.85 -33.67 -2.40
CA ARG A 269 -8.77 -34.71 -3.46
C ARG A 269 -10.07 -35.05 -4.22
N PRO A 270 -11.31 -34.86 -3.72
CA PRO A 270 -12.49 -35.13 -4.55
C PRO A 270 -12.83 -33.96 -5.50
N TYR A 271 -12.39 -32.73 -5.20
CA TYR A 271 -12.69 -31.56 -6.02
C TYR A 271 -11.88 -31.49 -7.32
N ILE A 272 -10.61 -31.93 -7.28
CA ILE A 272 -9.71 -31.88 -8.45
C ILE A 272 -10.18 -32.85 -9.55
N HIS A 273 -10.66 -34.04 -9.19
CA HIS A 273 -11.16 -35.02 -10.16
C HIS A 273 -12.49 -34.55 -10.79
N SER A 274 -13.35 -33.89 -9.99
CA SER A 274 -14.60 -33.31 -10.49
C SER A 274 -14.35 -32.12 -11.42
N MET A 275 -13.47 -31.19 -11.04
CA MET A 275 -13.07 -30.06 -11.91
C MET A 275 -12.40 -30.53 -13.21
N LEU A 276 -11.53 -31.55 -13.15
CA LEU A 276 -10.86 -32.11 -14.32
C LEU A 276 -11.86 -32.81 -15.26
N ALA A 277 -12.83 -33.55 -14.71
CA ALA A 277 -13.89 -34.18 -15.50
C ALA A 277 -14.80 -33.13 -16.17
N ILE A 278 -15.19 -32.06 -15.45
CA ILE A 278 -15.99 -30.97 -16.01
C ILE A 278 -15.23 -30.24 -17.12
N ALA A 279 -13.92 -29.97 -16.92
CA ALA A 279 -13.09 -29.33 -17.94
C ALA A 279 -12.95 -30.20 -19.20
N ALA A 280 -12.73 -31.50 -19.04
CA ALA A 280 -12.66 -32.45 -20.15
C ALA A 280 -13.99 -32.51 -20.92
N VAL A 281 -15.13 -32.61 -20.22
CA VAL A 281 -16.46 -32.59 -20.86
C VAL A 281 -16.70 -31.27 -21.60
N CYS A 282 -16.35 -30.14 -20.99
CA CYS A 282 -16.47 -28.82 -21.63
C CYS A 282 -15.67 -28.73 -22.93
N VAL A 283 -14.39 -29.12 -22.91
CA VAL A 283 -13.54 -29.12 -24.11
C VAL A 283 -14.06 -30.11 -25.15
N CYS A 284 -14.49 -31.31 -24.77
CA CYS A 284 -15.05 -32.28 -25.69
C CYS A 284 -16.36 -31.79 -26.33
N VAL A 285 -17.26 -31.16 -25.57
CA VAL A 285 -18.49 -30.56 -26.10
C VAL A 285 -18.17 -29.42 -27.06
N CYS A 286 -17.21 -28.54 -26.73
CA CYS A 286 -16.75 -27.49 -27.65
C CYS A 286 -16.10 -28.06 -28.93
N LEU A 287 -15.40 -29.19 -28.86
CA LEU A 287 -14.86 -29.87 -30.04
C LEU A 287 -15.96 -30.54 -30.87
N PHE A 288 -16.97 -31.16 -30.24
CA PHE A 288 -18.13 -31.72 -30.91
C PHE A 288 -18.99 -30.65 -31.60
N PHE A 289 -19.06 -29.43 -31.06
CA PHE A 289 -19.75 -28.31 -31.70
C PHE A 289 -18.87 -27.54 -32.70
N ARG A 290 -17.54 -27.70 -32.69
CA ARG A 290 -16.63 -27.17 -33.73
C ARG A 290 -16.48 -28.10 -34.92
N GLY A 291 -16.65 -29.41 -34.74
CA GLY A 291 -16.83 -30.34 -35.84
C GLY A 291 -18.27 -30.27 -36.31
N ALA A 292 -18.54 -29.92 -37.57
CA ALA A 292 -19.88 -30.04 -38.12
C ALA A 292 -20.33 -31.51 -37.99
N PRO A 293 -21.36 -31.85 -37.18
CA PRO A 293 -21.92 -33.18 -37.25
C PRO A 293 -22.58 -33.31 -38.63
N ASP A 294 -22.03 -34.20 -39.46
CA ASP A 294 -22.57 -34.51 -40.77
C ASP A 294 -23.87 -35.30 -40.60
N ILE A 295 -24.94 -34.58 -40.27
CA ILE A 295 -26.31 -35.09 -40.29
C ILE A 295 -26.77 -34.86 -41.72
N GLY A 296 -26.54 -35.87 -42.56
CA GLY A 296 -26.60 -35.78 -44.01
C GLY A 296 -27.99 -35.48 -44.58
N LEU A 297 -28.51 -34.27 -44.38
CA LEU A 297 -29.67 -33.72 -45.09
C LEU A 297 -29.79 -32.19 -45.11
N VAL A 298 -28.91 -31.41 -44.44
CA VAL A 298 -28.83 -29.95 -44.59
C VAL A 298 -27.38 -29.48 -44.51
N ALA A 299 -26.98 -28.57 -45.41
CA ALA A 299 -25.61 -28.03 -45.45
C ALA A 299 -25.17 -27.45 -44.09
N PRO A 300 -23.97 -27.78 -43.60
CA PRO A 300 -23.53 -27.36 -42.26
C PRO A 300 -23.35 -25.84 -42.20
N PHE A 301 -23.94 -25.24 -41.16
CA PHE A 301 -23.81 -23.82 -40.87
C PHE A 301 -22.36 -23.51 -40.51
N LYS A 302 -21.72 -22.63 -41.29
CA LYS A 302 -20.33 -22.22 -41.07
C LYS A 302 -20.24 -20.78 -40.60
N TRP A 303 -19.53 -20.56 -39.51
CA TRP A 303 -19.24 -19.24 -38.95
C TRP A 303 -18.45 -18.32 -39.88
N GLU A 304 -17.79 -18.86 -40.91
CA GLU A 304 -17.04 -18.10 -41.92
C GLU A 304 -17.94 -17.35 -42.92
N ASN A 305 -19.24 -17.62 -42.95
CA ASN A 305 -20.20 -16.98 -43.84
C ASN A 305 -21.04 -15.86 -43.16
N LEU A 306 -20.65 -15.44 -41.96
CA LEU A 306 -21.34 -14.36 -41.27
C LEU A 306 -20.74 -13.03 -41.76
N ASP A 307 -21.34 -12.42 -42.78
CA ASP A 307 -21.00 -11.06 -43.18
C ASP A 307 -21.25 -10.11 -42.00
N TYR A 308 -20.26 -9.26 -41.69
CA TYR A 308 -20.41 -8.18 -40.71
C TYR A 308 -21.55 -7.27 -41.19
N GLY A 309 -22.53 -7.05 -40.31
CA GLY A 309 -23.69 -6.22 -40.60
C GLY A 309 -23.33 -4.82 -41.08
N THR A 310 -24.19 -4.30 -41.95
CA THR A 310 -24.06 -3.03 -42.68
C THR A 310 -23.82 -1.84 -41.74
N ILE A 311 -22.68 -1.16 -41.96
CA ILE A 311 -22.21 0.19 -41.54
C ILE A 311 -22.97 0.94 -40.45
#